data_AF-A0A6V7IWN6-F1
#
_entry.id   AF-A0A6V7IWN6-F1
#
_cell.length_a   1.000
_cell.length_b   1.000
_cell.length_c   1.000
_cell.angle_alpha   90.00
_cell.angle_beta   90.00
_cell.angle_gamma   90.00
#
_symmetry.space_group_name_H-M   'P 1'
#
loop_
_entity.id
_entity.type
_entity.pdbx_description
1 polymer ?
#
loop_
_entity_poly.entity_id
_entity_poly.type
_entity_poly.pdbx_seq_one_letter_code
_entity_poly.pdbx_strand_id
1 'polypeptide(L)'
;DTPPVPVNPCYPSPCGPNSQCKEIGNSPSCSCLPEFTGAPPNCRPECISNGECPSNQACINQRCRDPCPGACGPNAECRVVGHTPMCVCGVGFTGDPFTQCSLQP
;
A
#
# COMPACT_ATOMS: atom_id res chain seq x y z
N ASP A 1 9.86 -21.73 48.05
CA ASP A 1 9.42 -20.67 47.13
C ASP A 1 9.79 -21.01 45.70
N THR A 2 8.81 -21.12 44.81
CA THR A 2 9.03 -21.31 43.38
C THR A 2 9.31 -19.93 42.76
N PRO A 3 10.39 -19.74 41.97
CA PRO A 3 10.64 -18.45 41.33
C PRO A 3 9.47 -18.07 40.41
N PRO A 4 9.07 -16.79 40.35
CA PRO A 4 7.99 -16.34 39.48
C PRO A 4 8.32 -16.68 38.03
N VAL A 5 7.38 -17.31 37.33
CA VAL A 5 7.50 -17.63 35.91
C VAL A 5 7.59 -16.32 35.13
N PRO A 6 8.57 -16.13 34.22
CA PRO A 6 8.62 -14.96 33.36
C PRO A 6 7.33 -14.86 32.54
N VAL A 7 6.50 -13.86 32.84
CA VAL A 7 5.27 -13.58 32.08
C VAL A 7 5.69 -12.78 30.85
N ASN A 8 5.38 -13.28 29.65
CA ASN A 8 5.64 -12.55 28.42
C ASN A 8 4.74 -11.29 28.36
N PRO A 9 5.29 -10.08 28.42
CA PRO A 9 4.51 -8.84 28.46
C PRO A 9 3.76 -8.55 27.15
N CYS A 10 4.06 -9.27 26.07
CA CYS A 10 3.39 -9.18 24.78
C CYS A 10 2.25 -10.20 24.60
N TYR A 11 1.90 -11.00 25.62
CA TYR A 11 0.82 -11.99 25.52
C TYR A 11 -0.19 -11.91 26.69
N PRO A 12 -1.47 -11.54 26.44
CA PRO A 12 -2.01 -11.07 25.16
C PRO A 12 -1.43 -9.70 24.76
N SER A 13 -1.37 -9.40 23.45
CA SER A 13 -0.69 -8.19 22.97
C SER A 13 -1.39 -6.91 23.44
N PRO A 14 -0.67 -5.96 24.09
CA PRO A 14 -1.23 -4.67 24.50
C PRO A 14 -1.22 -3.61 23.37
N CYS A 15 -0.60 -3.90 22.22
CA CYS A 15 -0.22 -2.89 21.22
C CYS A 15 -1.32 -2.50 20.22
N GLY A 16 -2.49 -3.12 20.27
CA GLY A 16 -3.57 -2.86 19.31
C GLY A 16 -3.32 -3.43 17.91
N PRO A 17 -4.27 -3.24 16.97
CA PRO A 17 -4.17 -3.76 15.60
C PRO A 17 -3.01 -3.10 14.83
N ASN A 18 -2.54 -3.80 13.80
CA ASN A 18 -1.47 -3.33 12.90
C ASN A 18 -0.16 -2.92 13.61
N SER A 19 0.07 -3.45 14.81
CA SER A 19 1.20 -3.12 15.66
C SER A 19 1.94 -4.40 16.06
N GLN A 20 3.27 -4.33 16.10
CA GLN A 20 4.12 -5.36 16.68
C GLN A 20 4.44 -5.02 18.13
N CYS A 21 4.42 -6.04 18.98
CA CYS A 21 4.92 -5.96 20.35
C CYS A 21 6.32 -6.57 20.41
N LYS A 22 7.27 -5.84 20.99
CA LYS A 22 8.62 -6.32 21.28
C LYS A 22 8.91 -6.11 22.76
N GLU A 23 9.42 -7.12 23.44
CA GLU A 23 9.86 -6.98 24.82
C GLU A 23 11.20 -6.22 24.87
N ILE A 24 11.25 -5.14 25.66
CA ILE A 24 12.45 -4.36 25.94
C ILE A 24 12.56 -4.20 27.45
N GLY A 25 13.59 -4.80 28.06
CA GLY A 25 13.82 -4.68 29.50
C GLY A 25 12.63 -5.14 30.35
N ASN A 26 12.04 -6.29 30.01
CA ASN A 26 10.90 -6.89 30.72
C ASN A 26 9.60 -6.06 30.65
N SER A 27 9.51 -5.11 29.73
CA SER A 27 8.33 -4.28 29.43
C SER A 27 7.91 -4.41 27.96
N PRO A 28 6.62 -4.28 27.64
CA PRO A 28 6.16 -4.32 26.25
C PRO A 28 6.47 -2.98 25.55
N SER A 29 7.11 -3.04 24.38
CA SER A 29 7.32 -1.91 23.49
C SER A 29 6.52 -2.11 22.21
N CYS A 30 5.66 -1.16 21.88
CA CYS A 30 4.80 -1.22 20.71
C CYS A 30 5.36 -0.38 19.57
N SER A 31 5.33 -0.90 18.35
CA SER A 31 5.57 -0.13 17.13
C SER A 31 4.61 -0.57 16.03
N CYS A 32 4.32 0.28 15.04
CA CYS A 32 3.53 -0.15 13.90
C CYS A 32 4.25 -1.26 13.12
N LEU A 33 3.47 -2.17 12.52
CA LEU A 33 4.00 -3.11 11.54
C LEU A 33 4.58 -2.36 10.32
N PRO A 34 5.48 -2.99 9.55
CA PRO A 34 5.92 -2.43 8.28
C PRO A 34 4.72 -2.06 7.41
N GLU A 35 4.82 -0.94 6.68
CA GLU A 35 3.76 -0.36 5.83
C GLU A 35 2.60 0.32 6.57
N PHE A 36 2.59 0.34 7.90
CA PHE A 36 1.64 1.12 8.70
C PHE A 36 2.33 2.34 9.32
N THR A 37 1.57 3.44 9.41
CA THR A 37 2.04 4.74 9.90
C THR A 37 1.28 5.16 11.16
N GLY A 38 1.85 6.11 11.91
CA GLY A 38 1.29 6.61 13.16
C GLY A 38 1.94 5.99 14.39
N ALA A 39 1.19 5.96 15.49
CA ALA A 39 1.65 5.42 16.77
C ALA A 39 0.63 4.39 17.29
N PRO A 40 1.08 3.23 17.80
CA PRO A 40 0.21 2.25 18.45
C PRO A 40 -0.63 2.87 19.58
N PRO A 41 -1.89 2.44 19.77
CA PRO A 41 -2.61 1.39 19.04
C PRO A 41 -3.27 1.85 17.73
N ASN A 42 -3.07 3.11 17.33
CA ASN A 42 -3.73 3.74 16.19
C ASN A 42 -2.91 3.67 14.90
N CYS A 43 -2.21 2.55 14.69
CA CYS A 43 -1.48 2.32 13.46
C CYS A 43 -2.45 2.20 12.29
N ARG A 44 -2.27 3.06 11.29
CA ARG A 44 -3.14 3.15 10.11
C ARG A 44 -2.34 2.88 8.84
N PRO A 45 -2.97 2.37 7.77
CA PRO A 45 -2.31 2.27 6.49
C PRO A 45 -1.87 3.64 5.95
N GLU A 46 -1.09 3.63 4.87
CA GLU A 46 -0.72 4.85 4.15
C GLU A 46 -1.94 5.57 3.56
N CYS A 47 -2.91 4.81 3.02
CA CYS A 47 -4.16 5.34 2.50
C CYS A 47 -5.31 4.35 2.71
N ILE A 48 -6.53 4.89 2.79
CA ILE A 48 -7.79 4.13 2.74
C ILE A 48 -8.57 4.51 1.47
N SER A 49 -8.29 5.68 0.91
CA SER A 49 -8.93 6.24 -0.27
C SER A 49 -7.92 6.92 -1.20
N ASN A 50 -8.27 7.04 -2.48
CA ASN A 50 -7.43 7.69 -3.48
C ASN A 50 -7.08 9.15 -3.12
N GLY A 51 -7.97 9.87 -2.43
CA GLY A 51 -7.75 11.27 -2.05
C GLY A 51 -6.64 11.48 -1.01
N GLU A 52 -6.15 10.42 -0.37
CA GLU A 52 -5.00 10.47 0.53
C GLU A 52 -3.67 10.32 -0.23
N CYS A 53 -3.72 9.95 -1.51
CA CYS A 53 -2.55 9.80 -2.37
C CYS A 53 -2.28 11.05 -3.22
N PRO A 54 -1.04 11.23 -3.68
CA PRO A 54 -0.72 12.15 -4.77
C PRO A 54 -1.59 11.89 -6.01
N SER A 55 -1.88 12.94 -6.81
CA SER A 55 -2.78 12.83 -7.98
C SER A 55 -2.29 11.86 -9.08
N ASN A 56 -1.00 11.54 -9.09
CA ASN A 56 -0.37 10.57 -9.98
C ASN A 56 -0.28 9.14 -9.40
N GLN A 57 -0.91 8.87 -8.27
CA GLN A 57 -0.96 7.56 -7.61
C GLN A 57 -2.39 7.22 -7.24
N ALA A 58 -2.67 5.95 -6.93
CA ALA A 58 -3.95 5.48 -6.44
C ALA A 58 -3.76 4.66 -5.18
N CYS A 59 -4.80 4.58 -4.35
CA CYS A 59 -4.79 3.75 -3.17
C CYS A 59 -5.03 2.28 -3.57
N ILE A 60 -3.94 1.51 -3.66
CA ILE A 60 -3.94 0.11 -4.08
C ILE A 60 -3.35 -0.72 -2.95
N ASN A 61 -4.15 -1.64 -2.40
CA ASN A 61 -3.78 -2.46 -1.24
C ASN A 61 -3.30 -1.60 -0.06
N GLN A 62 -4.07 -0.54 0.25
CA GLN A 62 -3.83 0.37 1.37
C GLN A 62 -2.53 1.19 1.26
N ARG A 63 -1.99 1.32 0.04
CA ARG A 63 -0.78 2.07 -0.27
C ARG A 63 -0.91 2.91 -1.52
N CYS A 64 -0.23 4.05 -1.54
CA CYS A 64 -0.20 4.93 -2.69
C CYS A 64 0.77 4.39 -3.73
N ARG A 65 0.21 3.87 -4.83
CA ARG A 65 0.96 3.20 -5.91
C ARG A 65 0.54 3.72 -7.26
N ASP A 66 1.43 3.59 -8.23
CA ASP A 66 1.11 3.87 -9.62
C ASP A 66 0.06 2.83 -10.12
N PRO A 67 -1.12 3.26 -10.60
CA PRO A 67 -2.11 2.35 -11.18
C PRO A 67 -1.80 1.90 -12.62
N CYS A 68 -0.76 2.43 -13.27
CA CYS A 68 -0.43 2.10 -14.66
C CYS A 68 0.04 0.66 -14.92
N PRO A 69 0.88 0.02 -14.07
CA PRO A 69 1.37 -1.33 -14.32
C PRO A 69 0.23 -2.34 -14.51
N GLY A 70 0.12 -2.87 -15.74
CA GLY A 70 -0.91 -3.86 -16.12
C GLY A 70 -2.27 -3.28 -16.50
N ALA A 71 -2.43 -1.95 -16.53
CA ALA A 71 -3.71 -1.32 -16.88
C ALA A 71 -3.93 -1.16 -18.40
N CYS A 72 -2.85 -0.95 -19.17
CA CYS A 72 -2.92 -0.67 -20.61
C CYS A 72 -2.42 -1.84 -21.46
N GLY A 73 -2.95 -1.94 -22.67
CA GLY A 73 -2.55 -2.93 -23.66
C GLY A 73 -1.17 -2.65 -24.27
N PRO A 74 -0.61 -3.61 -25.04
CA PRO A 74 0.67 -3.41 -25.73
C PRO A 74 0.64 -2.21 -26.68
N ASN A 75 1.77 -1.50 -26.78
CA ASN A 75 1.95 -0.27 -27.58
C ASN A 75 1.05 0.92 -27.17
N ALA A 76 0.39 0.85 -26.01
CA ALA A 76 -0.29 1.97 -25.40
C ALA A 76 0.62 2.67 -24.38
N GLU A 77 0.54 4.00 -24.33
CA GLU A 77 1.11 4.82 -23.28
C GLU A 77 0.11 4.96 -22.13
N CYS A 78 0.58 4.76 -20.90
CA CYS A 78 -0.23 4.97 -19.71
C CYS A 78 0.11 6.31 -19.05
N ARG A 79 -0.92 7.07 -18.70
CA ARG A 79 -0.81 8.27 -17.86
C ARG A 79 -1.84 8.21 -16.74
N VAL A 80 -1.47 8.66 -15.55
CA VAL A 80 -2.41 8.71 -14.42
C VAL A 80 -3.12 10.05 -14.41
N VAL A 81 -4.45 10.03 -14.44
CA VAL A 81 -5.28 11.23 -14.32
C VAL A 81 -6.31 11.03 -13.22
N GLY A 82 -6.19 11.80 -12.14
CA GLY A 82 -7.08 11.70 -10.99
C GLY A 82 -7.13 10.29 -10.40
N HIS A 83 -5.96 9.72 -10.09
CA HIS A 83 -5.81 8.37 -9.52
C HIS A 83 -6.28 7.22 -10.44
N THR A 84 -6.59 7.51 -11.70
CA THR A 84 -7.10 6.54 -12.67
C THR A 84 -6.10 6.39 -13.82
N PRO A 85 -5.77 5.15 -14.24
CA PRO A 85 -4.92 4.96 -15.41
C PRO A 85 -5.71 5.33 -16.67
N MET A 86 -5.12 6.19 -17.50
CA MET A 86 -5.62 6.52 -18.83
C MET A 86 -4.65 5.98 -19.86
N CYS A 87 -5.15 5.12 -20.73
CA CYS A 87 -4.39 4.50 -21.80
C CYS A 87 -4.64 5.24 -23.12
N VAL A 88 -3.58 5.53 -23.86
CA VAL A 88 -3.66 6.12 -25.20
C VAL A 88 -2.71 5.38 -26.13
N CYS A 89 -3.08 5.17 -27.39
CA CYS A 89 -2.14 4.60 -28.35
C CYS A 89 -1.00 5.59 -28.59
N GLY A 90 0.23 5.08 -28.60
CA GLY A 90 1.41 5.89 -28.88
C GLY A 90 1.37 6.51 -30.28
N VAL A 91 2.26 7.47 -30.53
CA VAL A 91 2.36 8.15 -31.83
C VAL A 91 2.60 7.13 -32.95
N GLY A 92 1.76 7.15 -33.99
CA GLY A 92 1.83 6.20 -35.11
C GLY A 92 1.13 4.86 -34.87
N PHE A 93 0.41 4.71 -33.75
CA PHE A 93 -0.42 3.54 -33.45
C PHE A 93 -1.90 3.92 -33.33
N THR A 94 -2.78 2.95 -33.61
CA THR A 94 -4.25 3.07 -33.49
C THR A 94 -4.85 1.76 -32.95
N GLY A 95 -6.11 1.78 -32.55
CA GLY A 95 -6.80 0.63 -31.97
C GLY A 95 -7.38 0.90 -30.58
N ASP A 96 -7.55 -0.15 -29.78
CA ASP A 96 -8.04 -0.06 -28.41
C ASP A 96 -6.84 -0.05 -27.43
N PRO A 97 -6.58 1.06 -26.73
CA PRO A 97 -5.42 1.17 -25.84
C PRO A 97 -5.50 0.31 -24.57
N PHE A 98 -6.66 -0.23 -24.22
CA PHE A 98 -6.79 -1.19 -23.12
C PHE A 98 -6.50 -2.63 -23.56
N THR A 99 -6.70 -2.93 -24.85
CA THR A 99 -6.49 -4.27 -25.40
C THR A 99 -5.17 -4.38 -26.15
N GLN A 100 -4.99 -3.58 -27.20
CA GLN A 100 -3.78 -3.52 -28.03
C GLN A 100 -3.85 -2.35 -29.02
N CYS A 101 -2.74 -1.63 -29.16
CA CYS A 101 -2.54 -0.70 -30.27
C CYS A 101 -1.66 -1.35 -31.37
N SER A 102 -2.04 -1.13 -32.62
CA SER A 102 -1.35 -1.58 -33.83
C SER A 102 -0.84 -0.40 -34.65
N LEU A 103 0.19 -0.62 -35.46
CA LEU A 103 0.72 0.43 -36.34
C LEU A 103 -0.39 0.97 -37.23
N GLN A 104 -0.45 2.30 -37.33
CA GLN A 104 -1.37 2.98 -38.22
C GLN A 104 -1.02 2.64 -39.68
N PRO A 105 -2.00 2.28 -40.53
CA PRO A 105 -1.77 1.93 -41.93
C PRO A 105 -1.23 3.09 -42.78
#